data_AF-H9EYS6-F1
#
_entry.id   AF-H9EYS6-F1
#
_cell.length_a   1.000
_cell.length_b   1.000
_cell.length_c   1.000
_cell.angle_alpha   90.00
_cell.angle_beta   90.00
_cell.angle_gamma   90.00
#
_symmetry.space_group_name_H-M   'P 1'
#
loop_
_entity.id
_entity.type
_entity.pdbx_description
1 polymer ?
#
loop_
_entity_poly.entity_id
_entity_poly.type
_entity_poly.pdbx_seq_one_letter_code
_entity_poly.pdbx_strand_id
1 'polypeptide(L)'
;MAFRKICVLVGVFICSVFVKGSSQPQARVYLTFDELRETKTSEYFSLSHYPLDYRILLMDEDQDRIYVGSKDHILSLNINNISQEPLSVFWPASTIKVEECKMAGK
;
A
#
# COMPACT_ATOMS: atom_id res chain seq x y z
N MET A 1 -26.68 32.24 -40.27
CA MET A 1 -26.87 31.68 -38.91
C MET A 1 -26.80 30.15 -38.83
N ALA A 2 -27.21 29.39 -39.85
CA ALA A 2 -27.20 27.93 -39.82
C ALA A 2 -25.79 27.31 -39.76
N PHE A 3 -24.82 27.84 -40.50
CA PHE A 3 -23.46 27.28 -40.58
C PHE A 3 -22.73 27.27 -39.23
N ARG A 4 -22.87 28.34 -38.44
CA ARG A 4 -22.29 28.45 -37.09
C ARG A 4 -22.92 27.46 -36.11
N LYS A 5 -24.22 27.16 -36.24
CA LYS A 5 -24.89 26.13 -35.42
C LYS A 5 -24.42 24.72 -35.79
N ILE A 6 -24.19 24.45 -37.08
CA ILE A 6 -23.67 23.18 -37.57
C ILE A 6 -22.25 22.94 -37.04
N CYS A 7 -21.35 23.94 -37.11
CA CYS A 7 -20.00 23.81 -36.58
C CYS A 7 -19.98 23.55 -35.07
N VAL A 8 -20.86 24.20 -34.30
CA VAL A 8 -20.97 23.96 -32.85
C VAL A 8 -21.47 22.54 -32.56
N LEU A 9 -22.48 22.07 -33.29
CA LEU A 9 -23.00 20.70 -33.14
C LEU A 9 -21.94 19.64 -33.47
N VAL A 10 -21.19 19.85 -34.57
CA VAL A 10 -20.09 18.96 -34.95
C VAL A 10 -18.96 18.99 -33.91
N GLY A 11 -18.59 20.18 -33.40
CA GLY A 11 -17.59 20.32 -32.35
C GLY A 11 -17.99 19.63 -31.03
N VAL A 12 -19.26 19.74 -30.62
CA VAL A 12 -19.79 19.06 -29.43
C VAL A 12 -19.82 17.54 -29.63
N PHE A 13 -20.18 17.07 -30.82
CA PHE A 13 -20.21 15.64 -31.15
C PHE A 13 -18.80 15.02 -31.19
N ILE A 14 -17.82 15.75 -31.71
CA ILE A 14 -16.41 15.31 -31.69
C ILE A 14 -15.92 15.29 -30.24
N CYS A 15 -16.17 16.32 -29.43
CA CYS A 15 -15.81 16.31 -28.01
C CYS A 15 -16.44 15.15 -27.23
N SER A 16 -17.72 14.81 -27.46
CA SER A 16 -18.38 13.72 -26.71
C SER A 16 -17.86 12.33 -27.10
N VAL A 17 -17.40 12.14 -28.33
CA VAL A 17 -16.81 10.87 -28.80
C VAL A 17 -15.37 10.71 -28.31
N PHE A 18 -14.57 11.78 -28.25
CA PHE A 18 -13.18 11.73 -27.79
C PHE A 18 -13.02 11.68 -26.25
N VAL A 19 -14.05 12.06 -25.48
CA VAL A 19 -14.00 12.05 -23.99
C VAL A 19 -14.37 10.69 -23.39
N LYS A 20 -14.77 9.69 -24.20
CA LYS A 20 -14.76 8.29 -23.75
C LYS A 20 -13.31 7.80 -23.71
N GLY A 21 -12.58 8.28 -22.70
CA GLY A 21 -11.28 7.76 -22.32
C GLY A 21 -11.33 6.24 -22.22
N SER A 22 -10.22 5.60 -22.61
CA SER A 22 -10.02 4.16 -22.54
C SER A 22 -10.63 3.60 -21.26
N SER A 23 -11.51 2.59 -21.37
CA SER A 23 -11.94 1.81 -20.22
C SER A 23 -10.69 1.33 -19.50
N GLN A 24 -10.62 1.49 -18.18
CA GLN A 24 -9.49 0.99 -17.39
C GLN A 24 -9.27 -0.50 -17.74
N PRO A 25 -8.01 -0.93 -17.96
CA PRO A 25 -7.74 -2.33 -18.25
C PRO A 25 -8.22 -3.18 -17.07
N GLN A 26 -9.13 -4.12 -17.35
CA GLN A 26 -9.63 -5.04 -16.35
C GLN A 26 -8.53 -6.04 -15.96
N ALA A 27 -8.38 -6.31 -14.67
CA ALA A 27 -7.46 -7.33 -14.19
C ALA A 27 -7.82 -8.68 -14.82
N ARG A 28 -6.83 -9.37 -15.41
CA ARG A 28 -7.06 -10.67 -16.08
C ARG A 28 -7.38 -11.77 -15.07
N VAL A 29 -6.81 -11.67 -13.89
CA VAL A 29 -7.03 -12.56 -12.75
C VAL A 29 -7.33 -11.67 -11.56
N TYR A 30 -8.41 -11.99 -10.86
CA TYR A 30 -8.81 -11.34 -9.63
C TYR A 30 -8.96 -12.43 -8.57
N LEU A 31 -8.22 -12.30 -7.48
CA LEU A 31 -8.30 -13.19 -6.33
C LEU A 31 -8.61 -12.33 -5.11
N THR A 32 -9.62 -12.75 -4.36
CA THR A 32 -9.88 -12.24 -3.02
C THR A 32 -8.80 -12.72 -2.04
N PHE A 33 -8.73 -12.11 -0.86
CA PHE A 33 -7.76 -12.51 0.16
C PHE A 33 -7.94 -13.98 0.59
N ASP A 34 -9.19 -14.44 0.71
CA ASP A 34 -9.48 -15.83 1.08
C ASP A 34 -9.02 -16.80 -0.02
N GLU A 35 -9.31 -16.51 -1.29
CA GLU A 35 -8.84 -17.31 -2.43
C GLU A 35 -7.30 -17.35 -2.50
N LEU A 36 -6.62 -16.21 -2.29
CA LEU A 36 -5.15 -16.13 -2.29
C LEU A 36 -4.52 -16.90 -1.12
N ARG A 37 -5.23 -17.02 0.01
CA ARG A 37 -4.77 -17.84 1.14
C ARG A 37 -4.94 -19.34 0.86
N GLU A 38 -6.03 -19.71 0.21
CA GLU A 38 -6.31 -21.10 -0.20
C GLU A 38 -5.27 -21.64 -1.20
N THR A 39 -4.71 -20.79 -2.06
CA THR A 39 -3.65 -21.20 -3.00
C THR A 39 -2.34 -21.59 -2.29
N LYS A 40 -2.15 -21.18 -1.03
CA LYS A 40 -0.89 -21.34 -0.27
C LYS A 40 0.33 -20.72 -0.96
N THR A 41 0.10 -19.70 -1.80
CA THR A 41 1.17 -18.98 -2.51
C THR A 41 1.50 -17.62 -1.89
N SER A 42 0.82 -17.25 -0.80
CA SER A 42 1.07 -16.00 -0.08
C SER A 42 1.14 -16.25 1.41
N GLU A 43 2.04 -15.51 2.06
CA GLU A 43 2.17 -15.45 3.51
C GLU A 43 1.86 -14.03 3.95
N TYR A 44 1.29 -13.89 5.14
CA TYR A 44 1.08 -12.58 5.77
C TYR A 44 1.61 -12.62 7.20
N PHE A 45 2.21 -11.51 7.63
CA PHE A 45 2.78 -11.39 8.96
C PHE A 45 2.09 -10.27 9.72
N SER A 46 1.80 -10.49 11.01
CA SER A 46 1.41 -9.42 11.92
C SER A 46 2.09 -9.60 13.27
N LEU A 47 2.77 -8.57 13.73
CA LEU A 47 3.43 -8.54 15.03
C LEU A 47 2.41 -8.44 16.19
N SER A 48 1.29 -7.75 15.98
CA SER A 48 0.29 -7.51 17.03
C SER A 48 -1.13 -7.59 16.48
N HIS A 49 -2.12 -7.71 17.37
CA HIS A 49 -3.54 -7.62 17.00
C HIS A 49 -3.96 -6.21 16.60
N TYR A 50 -3.23 -5.19 17.04
CA TYR A 50 -3.46 -3.82 16.63
C TYR A 50 -2.74 -3.54 15.31
N PRO A 51 -3.36 -2.77 14.39
CA PRO A 51 -2.70 -2.38 13.15
C PRO A 51 -1.46 -1.54 13.49
N LEU A 52 -0.30 -2.06 13.09
CA LEU A 52 0.97 -1.35 13.12
C LEU A 52 1.28 -0.78 11.75
N ASP A 53 1.96 0.35 11.74
CA ASP A 53 2.24 1.09 10.51
C ASP A 53 3.50 0.57 9.81
N TYR A 54 3.43 -0.58 9.14
CA TYR A 54 4.55 -1.19 8.42
C TYR A 54 4.89 -0.41 7.13
N ARG A 55 5.77 0.59 7.22
CA ARG A 55 6.00 1.55 6.12
C ARG A 55 7.39 1.54 5.53
N ILE A 56 8.38 1.19 6.33
CA ILE A 56 9.77 1.19 5.87
C ILE A 56 10.11 -0.25 5.56
N LEU A 57 10.50 -0.53 4.32
CA LEU A 57 10.94 -1.84 3.86
C LEU A 57 12.38 -1.73 3.38
N LEU A 58 13.25 -2.55 3.93
CA LEU A 58 14.64 -2.68 3.51
C LEU A 58 14.92 -4.17 3.28
N MET A 59 15.19 -4.52 2.03
CA MET A 59 15.57 -5.88 1.66
C MET A 59 17.09 -6.03 1.74
N ASP A 60 17.55 -7.11 2.36
CA ASP A 60 18.95 -7.52 2.43
C ASP A 60 19.03 -8.95 1.87
N GLU A 61 19.37 -9.04 0.58
CA GLU A 61 19.48 -10.31 -0.14
C GLU A 61 20.68 -11.14 0.36
N ASP A 62 21.76 -10.50 0.81
CA ASP A 62 22.96 -11.19 1.27
C ASP A 62 22.74 -11.94 2.60
N GLN A 63 21.80 -11.45 3.41
CA GLN A 63 21.42 -12.07 4.69
C GLN A 63 20.11 -12.87 4.63
N ASP A 64 19.46 -12.98 3.47
CA ASP A 64 18.12 -13.56 3.29
C ASP A 64 17.06 -12.93 4.24
N ARG A 65 17.17 -11.63 4.50
CA ARG A 65 16.31 -10.91 5.45
C ARG A 65 15.62 -9.71 4.81
N ILE A 66 14.39 -9.45 5.26
CA ILE A 66 13.71 -8.18 5.04
C ILE A 66 13.52 -7.49 6.39
N TYR A 67 14.03 -6.26 6.49
CA TYR A 67 13.84 -5.40 7.63
C TYR A 67 12.62 -4.51 7.43
N VAL A 68 11.76 -4.45 8.44
CA VAL A 68 10.52 -3.67 8.40
C VAL A 68 10.49 -2.68 9.55
N GLY A 69 10.43 -1.39 9.24
CA GLY A 69 10.20 -0.34 10.23
C GLY A 69 8.71 -0.09 10.40
N SER A 70 8.24 -0.15 11.65
CA SER A 70 6.87 0.19 12.03
C SER A 70 6.84 1.08 13.27
N LYS A 71 5.63 1.45 13.73
CA LYS A 71 5.48 2.30 14.91
C LYS A 71 6.12 1.63 16.14
N ASP A 72 7.13 2.29 16.69
CA ASP A 72 7.88 1.87 17.87
C ASP A 72 8.56 0.49 17.73
N HIS A 73 8.67 -0.06 16.52
CA HIS A 73 9.25 -1.39 16.31
C HIS A 73 10.10 -1.46 15.04
N ILE A 74 11.14 -2.28 15.09
CA ILE A 74 11.95 -2.69 13.95
C ILE A 74 11.89 -4.21 13.87
N LEU A 75 11.57 -4.75 12.70
CA LEU A 75 11.43 -6.18 12.47
C LEU A 75 12.54 -6.67 11.55
N SER A 76 12.94 -7.92 11.74
CA SER A 76 13.78 -8.68 10.82
C SER A 76 13.08 -9.99 10.52
N LEU A 77 12.62 -10.15 9.28
CA LEU A 77 11.86 -11.29 8.80
C LEU A 77 12.68 -12.06 7.77
N ASN A 78 12.49 -13.37 7.66
CA ASN A 78 13.14 -14.17 6.62
C ASN A 78 12.46 -13.90 5.26
N ILE A 79 13.25 -13.68 4.21
CA ILE A 79 12.73 -13.33 2.88
C ILE A 79 11.98 -14.49 2.20
N ASN A 80 12.40 -15.73 2.46
CA ASN A 80 11.80 -16.94 1.90
C ASN A 80 10.50 -17.31 2.61
N ASN A 81 10.41 -17.01 3.91
CA ASN A 81 9.20 -17.18 4.69
C ASN A 81 9.13 -16.16 5.82
N ILE A 82 8.34 -15.11 5.64
CA ILE A 82 8.21 -14.02 6.62
C ILE A 82 7.66 -14.45 7.98
N SER A 83 6.99 -15.60 8.04
CA SER A 83 6.45 -16.21 9.27
C SER A 83 7.52 -17.00 10.04
N GLN A 84 8.66 -17.29 9.42
CA GLN A 84 9.74 -18.07 10.02
C GLN A 84 10.70 -17.17 10.80
N GLU A 85 10.90 -17.52 12.08
CA GLU A 85 11.86 -16.86 12.99
C GLU A 85 11.84 -15.32 12.92
N PRO A 86 10.66 -14.70 13.12
CA PRO A 86 10.54 -13.25 13.12
C PRO A 86 11.25 -12.68 14.35
N LEU A 87 12.13 -11.72 14.15
CA LEU A 87 12.77 -10.97 15.23
C LEU A 87 12.17 -9.57 15.28
N SER A 88 11.98 -9.06 16.51
CA SER A 88 11.46 -7.72 16.74
C SER A 88 12.27 -7.00 17.80
N VAL A 89 12.54 -5.73 17.53
CA VAL A 89 13.12 -4.79 18.49
C VAL A 89 12.06 -3.75 18.81
N PHE A 90 11.66 -3.70 20.07
CA PHE A 90 10.79 -2.63 20.57
C PHE A 90 11.64 -1.38 20.85
N TRP A 91 11.36 -0.32 20.10
CA TRP A 91 12.06 0.95 20.16
C TRP A 91 11.05 2.11 20.25
N PRO A 92 10.39 2.30 21.39
CA PRO A 92 9.49 3.43 21.59
C PRO A 92 10.24 4.72 21.91
N ALA A 93 9.57 5.86 21.73
CA ALA A 93 10.00 7.09 22.35
C ALA A 93 9.91 6.99 23.89
N SER A 94 10.86 7.61 24.60
CA SER A 94 10.80 7.73 26.06
C SER A 94 9.54 8.50 26.51
N THR A 95 9.01 8.18 27.68
CA THR A 95 7.84 8.87 28.26
C THR A 95 7.99 10.39 28.30
N ILE A 96 9.17 10.91 28.66
CA ILE A 96 9.46 12.35 28.69
C ILE A 96 9.21 12.99 27.32
N LYS A 97 9.81 12.43 26.25
CA LYS A 97 9.62 12.91 24.86
C LYS A 97 8.16 12.81 24.40
N VAL A 98 7.44 11.79 24.85
CA VAL A 98 6.01 11.65 24.52
C VAL A 98 5.20 12.77 25.17
N GLU A 99 5.47 13.10 26.44
CA GLU A 99 4.80 14.21 27.12
C GLU A 99 5.19 15.57 26.52
N GLU A 100 6.45 15.78 26.16
CA GLU A 100 6.89 16.97 25.42
C GLU A 100 6.14 17.14 24.09
N CYS A 101 5.97 16.05 23.33
CA CYS A 101 5.22 16.05 22.08
C CYS A 101 3.74 16.43 22.29
N LYS A 102 3.11 15.88 23.33
CA LYS A 102 1.73 16.23 23.71
C LYS A 102 1.60 17.70 24.13
N MET A 103 2.55 18.21 24.93
CA MET A 103 2.59 19.62 25.35
C MET A 103 2.78 20.57 24.15
N ALA A 104 3.43 20.11 23.08
CA ALA A 104 3.55 20.84 21.81
C ALA A 104 2.27 20.81 20.95
N GLY A 105 1.21 20.14 21.39
CA GLY A 105 -0.08 20.08 20.69
C GLY A 105 -0.12 19.06 19.54
N LYS A 106 0.73 18.02 19.60
CA LYS A 106 0.67 16.86 18.71
C LYS A 106 -0.08 15.70 19.34
#